data_AF-A0A2G6GVJ7-F1
#
_entry.id   AF-A0A2G6GVJ7-F1
#
_cell.length_a   1.000
_cell.length_b   1.000
_cell.length_c   1.000
_cell.angle_alpha   90.00
_cell.angle_beta   90.00
_cell.angle_gamma   90.00
#
_symmetry.space_group_name_H-M   'P 1'
#
loop_
_entity.id
_entity.type
_entity.pdbx_description
1 polymer ?
#
loop_
_entity_poly.entity_id
_entity_poly.type
_entity_poly.pdbx_seq_one_letter_code
_entity_poly.pdbx_strand_id
1 'polypeptide(L)'
;MKIHSMNQPNEGMQALTADQLARFTPDSIVYLSPFRRAYWMREFYPLLLSTIYRTSEPGMNFEGNRRLTDHLETIAAWDFHGMPREITRGDQGQILQIAYSINGQRVLLLSRVDAGGVANFPLVTFFCQDWRNGYNLGHERDVLEGLHELLASFPAFCTEHLALVEQKEIEHLKAQKIRSLAEANLEVLIPSLLSGTDYEYAFERGTRTTLLCIRLTPIRHLEISLPDRTFAYRVDRLLPTITLVKQLISRVSIPLTIAGMRRGIKWDELRVDPAEAPSCFSCHGPRKNLRECQMSILPLLRSSMQDSPYEYAISLRGPSQRYRTDVHVRISPKQVVTLGFSPFVQPETQQILPAIELVRETLESSPLPFKILPSNTPRYEGVDWIRQK
;
A
#
# COMPACT_ATOMS: atom_id res chain seq x y z
N MET A 1 -3.57 13.19 -7.77
CA MET A 1 -2.36 13.24 -8.61
C MET A 1 -2.64 14.28 -9.69
N LYS A 2 -2.14 15.51 -9.53
CA LYS A 2 -2.41 16.62 -10.47
C LYS A 2 -1.54 16.38 -11.70
N ILE A 3 -2.15 15.92 -12.79
CA ILE A 3 -1.51 15.89 -14.11
C ILE A 3 -1.31 17.36 -14.48
N HIS A 4 -0.06 17.85 -14.40
CA HIS A 4 0.25 19.17 -14.95
C HIS A 4 0.05 19.10 -16.45
N SER A 5 -0.80 19.98 -16.97
CA SER A 5 -1.03 20.15 -18.40
C SER A 5 0.25 20.71 -19.02
N MET A 6 1.11 19.82 -19.52
CA MET A 6 2.23 20.17 -20.39
C MET A 6 1.74 20.01 -21.82
N ASN A 7 1.30 21.10 -22.42
CA ASN A 7 1.11 21.22 -23.87
C ASN A 7 1.24 22.70 -24.25
N GLN A 8 2.48 23.18 -24.33
CA GLN A 8 2.84 24.26 -25.23
C GLN A 8 3.71 23.68 -26.34
N PRO A 9 3.47 24.02 -27.61
CA PRO A 9 4.27 23.52 -28.73
C PRO A 9 5.74 23.94 -28.60
N ASN A 10 6.64 23.01 -28.94
CA ASN A 10 8.10 23.13 -28.87
C ASN A 10 8.63 24.25 -29.80
N GLU A 11 8.60 25.49 -29.34
CA GLU A 11 9.41 26.57 -29.94
C GLU A 11 10.85 26.46 -29.42
N GLY A 12 11.69 25.81 -30.24
CA GLY A 12 13.15 25.73 -30.08
C GLY A 12 13.58 24.56 -29.20
N MET A 13 14.06 23.48 -29.82
CA MET A 13 14.90 22.49 -29.15
C MET A 13 16.13 23.23 -28.61
N GLN A 14 16.11 23.63 -27.35
CA GLN A 14 17.25 24.26 -26.71
C GLN A 14 18.38 23.24 -26.62
N ALA A 15 19.56 23.65 -27.09
CA ALA A 15 20.77 22.90 -26.91
C ALA A 15 21.02 22.63 -25.43
N LEU A 16 21.42 21.40 -25.10
CA LEU A 16 21.88 21.11 -23.74
C LEU A 16 23.12 21.97 -23.44
N THR A 17 23.09 22.64 -22.29
CA THR A 17 24.23 23.40 -21.78
C THR A 17 25.39 22.45 -21.43
N ALA A 18 26.62 22.98 -21.41
CA ALA A 18 27.79 22.20 -21.00
C ALA A 18 27.63 21.56 -19.61
N ASP A 19 27.02 22.28 -18.67
CA ASP A 19 26.73 21.79 -17.32
C ASP A 19 25.71 20.65 -17.31
N GLN A 20 24.74 20.66 -18.22
CA GLN A 20 23.78 19.57 -18.37
C GLN A 20 24.43 18.33 -18.98
N LEU A 21 25.26 18.50 -20.02
CA LEU A 21 26.01 17.41 -20.64
C LEU A 21 26.99 16.76 -19.66
N ALA A 22 27.68 17.54 -18.83
CA ALA A 22 28.66 17.05 -17.85
C ALA A 22 28.05 16.08 -16.80
N ARG A 23 26.73 16.10 -16.59
CA ARG A 23 26.05 15.18 -15.65
C ARG A 23 25.88 13.77 -16.21
N PHE A 24 25.98 13.59 -17.53
CA PHE A 24 25.91 12.28 -18.18
C PHE A 24 27.28 11.59 -18.07
N THR A 25 27.47 10.84 -16.98
CA THR A 25 28.67 10.07 -16.67
C THR A 25 28.34 8.57 -16.66
N PRO A 26 29.34 7.68 -16.77
CA PRO A 26 29.11 6.24 -16.64
C PRO A 26 28.36 5.86 -15.35
N ASP A 27 28.67 6.49 -14.23
CA ASP A 27 28.00 6.22 -12.95
C ASP A 27 26.53 6.67 -12.94
N SER A 28 26.19 7.72 -13.69
CA SER A 28 24.82 8.23 -13.74
C SER A 28 23.93 7.44 -14.71
N ILE A 29 24.50 6.68 -15.64
CA ILE A 29 23.79 5.98 -16.73
C ILE A 29 23.95 4.46 -16.70
N VAL A 30 25.16 3.93 -16.47
CA VAL A 30 25.45 2.49 -16.59
C VAL A 30 25.13 1.74 -15.30
N TYR A 31 25.54 2.28 -14.15
CA TYR A 31 25.49 1.60 -12.85
C TYR A 31 24.31 2.06 -11.98
N LEU A 32 23.10 1.98 -12.54
CA LEU A 32 21.89 2.39 -11.81
C LEU A 32 21.53 1.43 -10.69
N SER A 33 21.35 1.99 -9.48
CA SER A 33 20.74 1.28 -8.36
C SER A 33 19.30 0.83 -8.69
N PRO A 34 18.76 -0.20 -8.00
CA PRO A 34 17.37 -0.62 -8.19
C PRO A 34 16.36 0.53 -8.00
N PHE A 35 16.65 1.45 -7.07
CA PHE A 35 15.83 2.64 -6.86
C PHE A 35 15.82 3.56 -8.08
N ARG A 36 16.99 3.90 -8.62
CA ARG A 36 17.09 4.76 -9.81
C ARG A 36 16.37 4.16 -11.00
N ARG A 37 16.53 2.86 -11.26
CA ARG A 37 15.82 2.16 -12.35
C ARG A 37 14.31 2.28 -12.19
N ALA A 38 13.79 1.96 -11.00
CA ALA A 38 12.36 2.06 -10.71
C ALA A 38 11.83 3.50 -10.83
N TYR A 39 12.61 4.50 -10.42
CA TYR A 39 12.28 5.90 -10.59
C TYR A 39 12.17 6.25 -12.08
N TRP A 40 13.21 5.98 -12.86
CA TRP A 40 13.23 6.30 -14.29
C TRP A 40 12.09 5.62 -15.05
N MET A 41 11.85 4.33 -14.81
CA MET A 41 10.74 3.61 -15.44
C MET A 41 9.37 4.24 -15.13
N ARG A 42 9.18 4.71 -13.88
CA ARG A 42 7.94 5.37 -13.46
C ARG A 42 7.77 6.73 -14.14
N GLU A 43 8.81 7.55 -14.19
CA GLU A 43 8.74 8.90 -14.76
C GLU A 43 8.74 8.89 -16.30
N PHE A 44 9.34 7.86 -16.93
CA PHE A 44 9.36 7.72 -18.38
C PHE A 44 8.00 7.28 -18.96
N TYR A 45 7.20 6.56 -18.19
CA TYR A 45 5.93 6.03 -18.65
C TYR A 45 4.93 7.13 -19.10
N PRO A 46 4.74 8.24 -18.37
CA PRO A 46 3.99 9.41 -18.86
C PRO A 46 4.49 9.94 -20.21
N LEU A 47 5.80 10.01 -20.42
CA LEU A 47 6.38 10.48 -21.68
C LEU A 47 5.99 9.53 -22.82
N LEU A 48 6.10 8.21 -22.62
CA LEU A 48 5.65 7.21 -23.60
C LEU A 48 4.16 7.34 -23.92
N LEU A 49 3.31 7.57 -22.92
CA LEU A 49 1.87 7.77 -23.11
C LEU A 49 1.55 9.00 -23.97
N SER A 50 2.34 10.08 -23.82
CA SER A 50 2.13 11.32 -24.56
C SER A 50 2.65 11.30 -26.01
N THR A 51 3.59 10.39 -26.31
CA THR A 51 4.26 10.30 -27.61
C THR A 51 3.88 9.01 -28.34
N ILE A 52 4.53 7.88 -28.01
CA ILE A 52 4.39 6.60 -28.71
C ILE A 52 3.01 5.97 -28.53
N TYR A 53 2.40 6.10 -27.35
CA TYR A 53 1.11 5.47 -27.03
C TYR A 53 -0.08 6.44 -27.05
N ARG A 54 0.02 7.56 -27.78
CA ARG A 54 -1.04 8.58 -27.85
C ARG A 54 -2.40 8.02 -28.28
N THR A 55 -2.38 7.07 -29.20
CA THR A 55 -3.55 6.52 -29.90
C THR A 55 -3.65 4.99 -29.80
N SER A 56 -2.72 4.35 -29.09
CA SER A 56 -2.59 2.89 -29.02
C SER A 56 -2.36 2.42 -27.59
N GLU A 57 -2.90 1.24 -27.25
CA GLU A 57 -2.61 0.61 -25.97
C GLU A 57 -1.17 0.04 -25.93
N PRO A 58 -0.48 0.12 -24.79
CA PRO A 58 0.81 -0.55 -24.61
C PRO A 58 0.70 -2.07 -24.87
N GLY A 59 1.63 -2.62 -25.64
CA GLY A 59 1.73 -4.07 -25.87
C GLY A 59 1.18 -4.59 -27.19
N MET A 60 0.64 -3.72 -28.07
CA MET A 60 0.42 -4.11 -29.47
C MET A 60 1.76 -4.31 -30.19
N ASN A 61 1.88 -5.43 -30.90
CA ASN A 61 3.06 -5.73 -31.70
C ASN A 61 2.96 -5.03 -33.06
N PHE A 62 4.11 -4.57 -33.57
CA PHE A 62 4.21 -4.05 -34.92
C PHE A 62 4.07 -5.22 -35.92
N GLU A 63 2.97 -5.28 -36.67
CA GLU A 63 2.77 -6.31 -37.69
C GLU A 63 3.41 -5.91 -39.03
N GLY A 64 4.58 -6.47 -39.36
CA GLY A 64 5.13 -6.42 -40.72
C GLY A 64 6.63 -6.11 -40.84
N ASN A 65 7.44 -7.12 -41.15
CA ASN A 65 8.91 -7.01 -41.22
C ASN A 65 9.45 -6.04 -42.30
N ARG A 66 8.72 -5.82 -43.42
CA ARG A 66 9.22 -5.02 -44.56
C ARG A 66 9.12 -3.52 -44.29
N ARG A 67 7.96 -3.02 -43.86
CA ARG A 67 7.73 -1.60 -43.54
C ARG A 67 8.58 -1.10 -42.38
N LEU A 68 8.87 -2.01 -41.45
CA LEU A 68 9.75 -1.77 -40.32
C LEU A 68 11.18 -1.44 -40.74
N THR A 69 11.67 -2.05 -41.83
CA THR A 69 13.00 -1.72 -42.38
C THR A 69 13.01 -0.30 -42.94
N ASP A 70 11.97 0.09 -43.68
CA ASP A 70 11.83 1.45 -44.24
C ASP A 70 11.69 2.51 -43.13
N HIS A 71 10.98 2.18 -42.05
CA HIS A 71 10.87 3.05 -40.87
C HIS A 71 12.24 3.26 -40.20
N LEU A 72 13.08 2.24 -40.09
CA LEU A 72 14.42 2.39 -39.53
C LEU A 72 15.31 3.28 -40.37
N GLU A 73 15.28 3.16 -41.70
CA GLU A 73 16.04 4.05 -42.57
C GLU A 73 15.57 5.50 -42.40
N THR A 74 14.27 5.70 -42.23
CA THR A 74 13.68 7.02 -41.92
C THR A 74 14.18 7.55 -40.58
N ILE A 75 14.10 6.74 -39.52
CA ILE A 75 14.58 7.11 -38.17
C ILE A 75 16.09 7.39 -38.18
N ALA A 76 16.86 6.58 -38.90
CA ALA A 76 18.30 6.73 -39.05
C ALA A 76 18.71 7.98 -39.84
N ALA A 77 17.79 8.61 -40.56
CA ALA A 77 18.03 9.89 -41.23
C ALA A 77 17.83 11.10 -40.30
N TRP A 78 17.08 10.95 -39.20
CA TRP A 78 16.80 12.06 -38.28
C TRP A 78 18.03 12.50 -37.50
N ASP A 79 18.17 13.81 -37.33
CA ASP A 79 19.21 14.40 -36.50
C ASP A 79 18.59 15.12 -35.29
N PHE A 80 19.16 14.89 -34.11
CA PHE A 80 18.68 15.46 -32.86
C PHE A 80 19.84 16.15 -32.15
N HIS A 81 19.69 17.45 -31.91
CA HIS A 81 20.74 18.25 -31.31
C HIS A 81 21.10 17.73 -29.90
N GLY A 82 22.39 17.52 -29.64
CA GLY A 82 22.90 17.01 -28.36
C GLY A 82 22.71 15.50 -28.15
N MET A 83 22.19 14.78 -29.13
CA MET A 83 21.98 13.33 -29.07
C MET A 83 22.51 12.61 -30.33
N PRO A 84 23.85 12.54 -30.53
CA PRO A 84 24.43 11.82 -31.66
C PRO A 84 23.99 10.35 -31.71
N ARG A 85 23.92 9.80 -32.92
CA ARG A 85 23.52 8.42 -33.18
C ARG A 85 24.62 7.60 -33.85
N GLU A 86 24.67 6.33 -33.52
CA GLU A 86 25.48 5.31 -34.17
C GLU A 86 24.55 4.27 -34.80
N ILE A 87 24.84 3.87 -36.05
CA ILE A 87 24.03 2.92 -36.80
C ILE A 87 24.85 1.67 -37.05
N THR A 88 24.35 0.53 -36.59
CA THR A 88 24.93 -0.79 -36.88
C THR A 88 24.12 -1.46 -37.99
N ARG A 89 24.80 -1.85 -39.08
CA ARG A 89 24.20 -2.57 -40.22
C ARG A 89 24.71 -4.02 -40.27
N GLY A 90 23.87 -4.92 -40.77
CA GLY A 90 24.23 -6.32 -41.01
C GLY A 90 24.90 -6.52 -42.36
N ASP A 91 25.30 -7.76 -42.66
CA ASP A 91 26.00 -8.13 -43.90
C ASP A 91 25.21 -7.85 -45.18
N GLN A 92 23.87 -7.80 -45.09
CA GLN A 92 23.00 -7.49 -46.24
C GLN A 92 22.64 -5.99 -46.30
N GLY A 93 23.32 -5.15 -45.51
CA GLY A 93 23.15 -3.70 -45.49
C GLY A 93 21.96 -3.18 -44.68
N GLN A 94 21.12 -4.06 -44.13
CA GLN A 94 19.97 -3.68 -43.29
C GLN A 94 20.40 -3.11 -41.94
N ILE A 95 19.68 -2.10 -41.44
CA ILE A 95 19.91 -1.57 -40.08
C ILE A 95 19.52 -2.64 -39.06
N LEU A 96 20.48 -2.97 -38.19
CA LEU A 96 20.27 -3.84 -37.03
C LEU A 96 20.00 -3.01 -35.78
N GLN A 97 20.72 -1.90 -35.61
CA GLN A 97 20.62 -1.07 -34.40
C GLN A 97 20.82 0.42 -34.71
N ILE A 98 20.12 1.25 -33.94
CA ILE A 98 20.35 2.70 -33.86
C ILE A 98 20.56 3.04 -32.38
N ALA A 99 21.77 3.42 -32.02
CA ALA A 99 22.15 3.78 -30.66
C ALA A 99 22.27 5.29 -30.52
N TYR A 100 21.52 5.89 -29.60
CA TYR A 100 21.57 7.31 -29.29
C TYR A 100 22.36 7.55 -28.02
N SER A 101 23.23 8.56 -28.05
CA SER A 101 24.11 8.89 -26.93
C SER A 101 24.00 10.35 -26.53
N ILE A 102 24.16 10.65 -25.24
CA ILE A 102 24.31 12.01 -24.72
C ILE A 102 25.66 12.06 -24.00
N ASN A 103 26.52 13.02 -24.35
CA ASN A 103 27.89 13.12 -23.83
C ASN A 103 28.69 11.80 -23.94
N GLY A 104 28.53 11.09 -25.06
CA GLY A 104 29.17 9.78 -25.30
C GLY A 104 28.60 8.60 -24.49
N GLN A 105 27.60 8.82 -23.64
CA GLN A 105 26.91 7.75 -22.91
C GLN A 105 25.66 7.32 -23.68
N ARG A 106 25.54 6.03 -23.99
CA ARG A 106 24.35 5.49 -24.66
C ARG A 106 23.13 5.58 -23.74
N VAL A 107 22.12 6.35 -24.15
CA VAL A 107 20.89 6.57 -23.37
C VAL A 107 19.70 5.80 -23.91
N LEU A 108 19.69 5.48 -25.21
CA LEU A 108 18.57 4.83 -25.89
C LEU A 108 19.10 3.99 -27.05
N LEU A 109 18.52 2.81 -27.22
CA LEU A 109 18.85 1.87 -28.27
C LEU A 109 17.56 1.37 -28.91
N LEU A 110 17.49 1.47 -30.23
CA LEU A 110 16.53 0.76 -31.06
C LEU A 110 17.27 -0.43 -31.63
N SER A 111 16.83 -1.65 -31.30
CA SER A 111 17.46 -2.88 -31.81
C SER A 111 16.44 -3.74 -32.49
N ARG A 112 16.78 -4.24 -33.68
CA ARG A 112 16.07 -5.36 -34.29
C ARG A 112 16.30 -6.60 -33.43
N VAL A 113 15.22 -7.24 -33.00
CA VAL A 113 15.25 -8.54 -32.35
C VAL A 113 14.35 -9.48 -33.14
N ASP A 114 14.95 -10.50 -33.74
CA ASP A 114 14.20 -11.56 -34.41
C ASP A 114 13.83 -12.63 -33.37
N ALA A 115 12.58 -12.60 -32.88
CA ALA A 115 12.08 -13.55 -31.90
C ALA A 115 10.99 -14.43 -32.53
N GLY A 116 11.36 -15.66 -32.93
CA GLY A 116 10.38 -16.62 -33.49
C GLY A 116 9.78 -16.20 -34.83
N GLY A 117 10.52 -15.47 -35.67
CA GLY A 117 10.08 -15.02 -37.00
C GLY A 117 9.32 -13.70 -37.02
N VAL A 118 8.98 -13.15 -35.85
CA VAL A 118 8.45 -11.79 -35.70
C VAL A 118 9.61 -10.87 -35.35
N ALA A 119 9.91 -9.90 -36.21
CA ALA A 119 10.87 -8.86 -35.89
C ALA A 119 10.21 -7.86 -34.94
N ASN A 120 10.77 -7.69 -33.73
CA ASN A 120 10.38 -6.64 -32.80
C ASN A 120 11.51 -5.62 -32.66
N PHE A 121 11.15 -4.39 -32.33
CA PHE A 121 12.08 -3.27 -32.13
C PHE A 121 11.84 -2.65 -30.76
N PRO A 122 12.23 -3.36 -29.69
CA PRO A 122 12.13 -2.79 -28.37
C PRO A 122 12.96 -1.50 -28.31
N LEU A 123 12.33 -0.46 -27.80
CA LEU A 123 13.00 0.73 -27.32
C LEU A 123 13.67 0.38 -25.98
N VAL A 124 15.00 0.28 -26.01
CA VAL A 124 15.82 -0.09 -24.84
C VAL A 124 16.49 1.17 -24.32
N THR A 125 16.07 1.65 -23.14
CA THR A 125 16.69 2.81 -22.49
C THR A 125 17.82 2.38 -21.55
N PHE A 126 18.69 3.31 -21.14
CA PHE A 126 19.78 2.99 -20.20
C PHE A 126 19.30 2.45 -18.84
N PHE A 127 18.07 2.79 -18.44
CA PHE A 127 17.42 2.30 -17.22
C PHE A 127 16.59 1.02 -17.41
N CYS A 128 16.44 0.55 -18.65
CA CYS A 128 15.80 -0.71 -18.99
C CYS A 128 16.73 -1.56 -19.86
N GLN A 129 17.76 -2.15 -19.24
CA GLN A 129 18.88 -2.82 -19.93
C GLN A 129 18.54 -4.20 -20.52
N ASP A 130 17.37 -4.77 -20.19
CA ASP A 130 16.92 -6.03 -20.76
C ASP A 130 16.02 -5.76 -21.96
N TRP A 131 16.44 -6.21 -23.15
CA TRP A 131 15.67 -6.06 -24.38
C TRP A 131 14.30 -6.72 -24.30
N ARG A 132 14.13 -7.77 -23.46
CA ARG A 132 12.84 -8.42 -23.22
C ARG A 132 11.86 -7.51 -22.47
N ASN A 133 12.38 -6.52 -21.75
CA ASN A 133 11.62 -5.52 -21.01
C ASN A 133 11.59 -4.16 -21.73
N GLY A 134 12.17 -4.06 -22.93
CA GLY A 134 12.12 -2.83 -23.72
C GLY A 134 10.69 -2.47 -24.12
N TYR A 135 10.49 -1.20 -24.45
CA TYR A 135 9.15 -0.69 -24.76
C TYR A 135 8.80 -0.97 -26.22
N ASN A 136 7.64 -1.58 -26.48
CA ASN A 136 7.14 -1.78 -27.83
C ASN A 136 6.73 -0.42 -28.43
N LEU A 137 6.94 -0.20 -29.73
CA LEU A 137 6.69 1.08 -30.39
C LEU A 137 5.20 1.37 -30.72
N GLY A 138 4.26 0.57 -30.22
CA GLY A 138 2.83 0.79 -30.44
C GLY A 138 2.38 0.45 -31.87
N HIS A 139 1.34 1.16 -32.35
CA HIS A 139 0.73 0.88 -33.66
C HIS A 139 1.55 1.48 -34.80
N GLU A 140 1.67 0.75 -35.92
CA GLU A 140 2.49 1.13 -37.08
C GLU A 140 2.33 2.59 -37.55
N ARG A 141 1.07 3.05 -37.69
CA ARG A 141 0.73 4.38 -38.19
C ARG A 141 1.31 5.53 -37.36
N ASP A 142 1.55 5.29 -36.06
CA ASP A 142 1.94 6.30 -35.08
C ASP A 142 3.43 6.21 -34.71
N VAL A 143 4.12 5.14 -35.13
CA VAL A 143 5.50 4.85 -34.72
C VAL A 143 6.46 5.95 -35.15
N LEU A 144 6.39 6.43 -36.40
CA LEU A 144 7.32 7.45 -36.87
C LEU A 144 7.10 8.79 -36.15
N GLU A 145 5.86 9.26 -36.07
CA GLU A 145 5.55 10.53 -35.40
C GLU A 145 5.84 10.47 -33.89
N GLY A 146 5.31 9.46 -33.21
CA GLY A 146 5.49 9.29 -31.77
C GLY A 146 6.95 9.06 -31.38
N LEU A 147 7.71 8.29 -32.16
CA LEU A 147 9.14 8.11 -31.88
C LEU A 147 9.96 9.37 -32.19
N HIS A 148 9.62 10.13 -33.24
CA HIS A 148 10.27 11.41 -33.52
C HIS A 148 10.04 12.39 -32.36
N GLU A 149 8.80 12.54 -31.90
CA GLU A 149 8.45 13.37 -30.74
C GLU A 149 9.15 12.90 -29.45
N LEU A 150 9.21 11.59 -29.24
CA LEU A 150 9.93 11.01 -28.10
C LEU A 150 11.41 11.38 -28.16
N LEU A 151 12.09 11.10 -29.27
CA LEU A 151 13.51 11.36 -29.44
C LEU A 151 13.83 12.85 -29.35
N ALA A 152 12.94 13.73 -29.84
CA ALA A 152 13.08 15.16 -29.69
C ALA A 152 12.96 15.63 -28.23
N SER A 153 12.09 14.98 -27.43
CA SER A 153 11.83 15.35 -26.03
C SER A 153 12.77 14.65 -25.04
N PHE A 154 13.40 13.55 -25.44
CA PHE A 154 14.17 12.67 -24.56
C PHE A 154 15.38 13.34 -23.90
N PRO A 155 16.19 14.17 -24.58
CA PRO A 155 17.32 14.85 -23.93
C PRO A 155 16.88 15.79 -22.79
N ALA A 156 15.78 16.53 -22.99
CA ALA A 156 15.21 17.40 -21.97
C ALA A 156 14.69 16.59 -20.79
N PHE A 157 13.94 15.51 -21.06
CA PHE A 157 13.47 14.57 -20.05
C PHE A 157 14.63 13.99 -19.21
N CYS A 158 15.68 13.49 -19.87
CA CYS A 158 16.84 12.96 -19.17
C CYS A 158 17.50 14.02 -18.29
N THR A 159 17.66 15.25 -18.80
CA THR A 159 18.33 16.32 -18.07
C THR A 159 17.54 16.75 -16.83
N GLU A 160 16.23 16.91 -16.94
CA GLU A 160 15.34 17.23 -15.83
C GLU A 160 15.41 16.17 -14.73
N HIS A 161 15.23 14.91 -15.11
CA HIS A 161 15.11 13.81 -14.16
C HIS A 161 16.44 13.33 -13.58
N LEU A 162 17.58 13.60 -14.24
CA LEU A 162 18.90 13.21 -13.74
C LEU A 162 19.25 13.95 -12.44
N ALA A 163 18.88 15.23 -12.32
CA ALA A 163 19.03 15.98 -11.07
C ALA A 163 18.07 15.47 -9.98
N LEU A 164 16.82 15.22 -10.37
CA LEU A 164 15.76 14.83 -9.44
C LEU A 164 15.99 13.42 -8.87
N VAL A 165 16.45 12.48 -9.68
CA VAL A 165 16.67 11.09 -9.25
C VAL A 165 17.76 11.00 -8.19
N GLU A 166 18.84 11.79 -8.30
CA GLU A 166 19.92 11.84 -7.31
C GLU A 166 19.39 12.34 -5.96
N GLN A 167 18.67 13.46 -5.95
CA GLN A 167 18.04 13.98 -4.74
C GLN A 167 17.07 12.96 -4.14
N LYS A 168 16.24 12.33 -4.97
CA LYS A 168 15.26 11.33 -4.52
C LYS A 168 15.91 10.08 -3.96
N GLU A 169 17.06 9.68 -4.50
CA GLU A 169 17.83 8.55 -3.96
C GLU A 169 18.45 8.89 -2.61
N ILE A 170 19.02 10.09 -2.44
CA ILE A 170 19.52 10.55 -1.13
C ILE A 170 18.38 10.56 -0.11
N GLU A 171 17.20 11.08 -0.46
CA GLU A 171 16.00 11.03 0.38
C GLU A 171 15.58 9.59 0.71
N HIS A 172 15.63 8.69 -0.27
CA HIS A 172 15.30 7.27 -0.10
C HIS A 172 16.28 6.57 0.86
N LEU A 173 17.58 6.76 0.68
CA LEU A 173 18.63 6.18 1.53
C LEU A 173 18.56 6.73 2.96
N LYS A 174 18.30 8.04 3.13
CA LYS A 174 18.05 8.64 4.44
C LYS A 174 16.84 7.99 5.11
N ALA A 175 15.72 7.86 4.39
CA ALA A 175 14.52 7.21 4.92
C ALA A 175 14.74 5.73 5.25
N GLN A 176 15.54 5.01 4.46
CA GLN A 176 15.89 3.61 4.71
C GLN A 176 16.79 3.47 5.95
N LYS A 177 17.78 4.36 6.12
CA LYS A 177 18.63 4.38 7.34
C LYS A 177 17.83 4.72 8.60
N ILE A 178 16.94 5.71 8.52
CA ILE A 178 16.04 6.05 9.64
C ILE A 178 15.16 4.84 9.99
N ARG A 179 14.62 4.16 8.96
CA ARG A 179 13.84 2.93 9.16
C ARG A 179 14.68 1.83 9.82
N SER A 180 15.88 1.52 9.31
CA SER A 180 16.70 0.45 9.87
C SER A 180 17.13 0.74 11.30
N LEU A 181 17.41 2.01 11.62
CA LEU A 181 17.69 2.43 12.99
C LEU A 181 16.45 2.31 13.88
N ALA A 182 15.28 2.72 13.40
CA ALA A 182 14.04 2.58 14.16
C ALA A 182 13.68 1.10 14.39
N GLU A 183 13.87 0.24 13.40
CA GLU A 183 13.65 -1.21 13.48
C GLU A 183 14.62 -1.88 14.46
N ALA A 184 15.92 -1.59 14.37
CA ALA A 184 16.91 -2.11 15.30
C ALA A 184 16.67 -1.63 16.74
N ASN A 185 16.19 -0.39 16.90
CA ASN A 185 15.95 0.19 18.22
C ASN A 185 14.58 -0.18 18.80
N LEU A 186 13.61 -0.64 18.02
CA LEU A 186 12.28 -1.03 18.53
C LEU A 186 12.38 -2.10 19.63
N GLU A 187 13.22 -3.10 19.39
CA GLU A 187 13.45 -4.21 20.34
C GLU A 187 14.22 -3.81 21.58
N VAL A 188 14.85 -2.62 21.59
CA VAL A 188 15.58 -2.10 22.75
C VAL A 188 14.74 -1.06 23.50
N LEU A 189 14.11 -0.15 22.75
CA LEU A 189 13.34 0.97 23.29
C LEU A 189 12.07 0.52 23.99
N ILE A 190 11.33 -0.44 23.43
CA ILE A 190 10.06 -0.89 24.03
C ILE A 190 10.29 -1.63 25.36
N PRO A 191 11.23 -2.60 25.47
CA PRO A 191 11.59 -3.15 26.78
C PRO A 191 11.98 -2.07 27.78
N SER A 192 12.81 -1.11 27.36
CA SER A 192 13.26 -0.02 28.24
C SER A 192 12.10 0.87 28.69
N LEU A 193 11.13 1.17 27.80
CA LEU A 193 9.96 1.98 28.10
C LEU A 193 8.96 1.25 29.00
N LEU A 194 8.80 -0.06 28.80
CA LEU A 194 7.93 -0.91 29.61
C LEU A 194 8.63 -1.44 30.87
N SER A 195 9.91 -1.11 31.06
CA SER A 195 10.66 -1.47 32.27
C SER A 195 10.01 -0.83 33.50
N GLY A 196 9.85 -1.61 34.56
CA GLY A 196 9.14 -1.20 35.78
C GLY A 196 7.61 -1.27 35.68
N THR A 197 7.05 -1.72 34.56
CA THR A 197 5.62 -2.05 34.44
C THR A 197 5.37 -3.55 34.57
N ASP A 198 4.13 -3.94 34.85
CA ASP A 198 3.69 -5.34 34.91
C ASP A 198 3.20 -5.90 33.57
N TYR A 199 3.42 -5.17 32.47
CA TYR A 199 2.89 -5.54 31.17
C TYR A 199 3.63 -6.72 30.55
N GLU A 200 2.84 -7.68 30.06
CA GLU A 200 3.31 -8.72 29.16
C GLU A 200 3.00 -8.29 27.73
N TYR A 201 3.99 -8.33 26.84
CA TYR A 201 3.84 -7.86 25.47
C TYR A 201 4.49 -8.79 24.45
N ALA A 202 4.11 -8.63 23.19
CA ALA A 202 4.68 -9.35 22.06
C ALA A 202 4.72 -8.44 20.82
N PHE A 203 5.62 -8.75 19.90
CA PHE A 203 5.71 -8.07 18.62
C PHE A 203 5.23 -8.98 17.50
N GLU A 204 4.56 -8.38 16.53
CA GLU A 204 4.34 -9.00 15.23
C GLU A 204 4.89 -8.09 14.14
N ARG A 205 5.93 -8.56 13.45
CA ARG A 205 6.59 -7.82 12.39
C ARG A 205 5.81 -7.94 11.08
N GLY A 206 5.30 -6.81 10.59
CA GLY A 206 4.77 -6.68 9.24
C GLY A 206 5.79 -6.10 8.27
N THR A 207 5.42 -5.98 6.99
CA THR A 207 6.31 -5.43 5.94
C THR A 207 6.53 -3.92 6.04
N ARG A 208 5.67 -3.19 6.74
CA ARG A 208 5.70 -1.71 6.86
C ARG A 208 5.35 -1.18 8.24
N THR A 209 4.95 -2.06 9.14
CA THR A 209 4.44 -1.72 10.47
C THR A 209 4.78 -2.86 11.40
N THR A 210 5.27 -2.54 12.58
CA THR A 210 5.33 -3.50 13.68
C THR A 210 4.06 -3.34 14.52
N LEU A 211 3.41 -4.45 14.85
CA LEU A 211 2.29 -4.43 15.80
C LEU A 211 2.83 -4.78 17.17
N LEU A 212 2.60 -3.87 18.12
CA LEU A 212 2.85 -4.13 19.53
C LEU A 212 1.54 -4.62 20.15
N CYS A 213 1.57 -5.85 20.65
CA CYS A 213 0.47 -6.46 21.35
C CYS A 213 0.77 -6.47 22.84
N ILE A 214 -0.10 -5.89 23.66
CA ILE A 214 0.07 -5.77 25.11
C ILE A 214 -1.10 -6.46 25.79
N ARG A 215 -0.81 -7.37 26.72
CA ARG A 215 -1.82 -8.05 27.49
C ARG A 215 -2.25 -7.17 28.65
N LEU A 216 -3.48 -6.67 28.56
CA LEU A 216 -4.06 -5.77 29.58
C LEU A 216 -4.75 -6.55 30.70
N THR A 217 -5.40 -7.67 30.34
CA THR A 217 -6.01 -8.62 31.27
C THR A 217 -5.87 -10.04 30.67
N PRO A 218 -6.17 -11.12 31.40
CA PRO A 218 -6.15 -12.48 30.85
C PRO A 218 -7.05 -12.70 29.61
N ILE A 219 -8.01 -11.80 29.39
CA ILE A 219 -9.02 -11.92 28.33
C ILE A 219 -9.01 -10.77 27.32
N ARG A 220 -8.08 -9.82 27.45
CA ARG A 220 -7.98 -8.62 26.58
C ARG A 220 -6.55 -8.26 26.25
N HIS A 221 -6.32 -8.05 24.96
CA HIS A 221 -5.07 -7.52 24.42
C HIS A 221 -5.31 -6.16 23.77
N LEU A 222 -4.31 -5.30 23.88
CA LEU A 222 -4.19 -4.01 23.20
C LEU A 222 -3.24 -4.17 22.02
N GLU A 223 -3.69 -3.87 20.81
CA GLU A 223 -2.85 -3.84 19.63
C GLU A 223 -2.62 -2.37 19.22
N ILE A 224 -1.36 -1.97 19.17
CA ILE A 224 -0.92 -0.65 18.71
C ILE A 224 -0.07 -0.84 17.46
N SER A 225 -0.44 -0.15 16.38
CA SER A 225 0.37 -0.15 15.17
C SER A 225 1.47 0.89 15.26
N LEU A 226 2.71 0.44 15.11
CA LEU A 226 3.92 1.25 15.15
C LEU A 226 4.56 1.26 13.75
N PRO A 227 4.27 2.26 12.90
CA PRO A 227 4.90 2.37 11.59
C PRO A 227 6.38 2.72 11.74
N ASP A 228 7.26 1.94 11.11
CA ASP A 228 8.73 2.03 11.29
C ASP A 228 9.25 3.45 11.07
N ARG A 229 8.67 4.17 10.09
CA ARG A 229 9.08 5.54 9.74
C ARG A 229 8.77 6.59 10.80
N THR A 230 7.73 6.37 11.60
CA THR A 230 7.21 7.37 12.54
C THR A 230 7.35 6.95 13.99
N PHE A 231 7.77 5.72 14.25
CA PHE A 231 7.80 5.14 15.59
C PHE A 231 8.66 5.95 16.55
N ALA A 232 9.88 6.31 16.16
CA ALA A 232 10.82 7.05 17.02
C ALA A 232 10.20 8.37 17.56
N TYR A 233 9.36 9.02 16.76
CA TYR A 233 8.68 10.27 17.12
C TYR A 233 7.40 10.07 17.95
N ARG A 234 7.02 8.82 18.22
CA ARG A 234 5.76 8.46 18.89
C ARG A 234 5.96 7.48 20.04
N VAL A 235 7.18 7.11 20.37
CA VAL A 235 7.47 6.13 21.43
C VAL A 235 7.07 6.66 22.81
N ASP A 236 7.27 7.95 23.04
CA ASP A 236 6.84 8.70 24.22
C ASP A 236 5.33 8.65 24.45
N ARG A 237 4.56 8.49 23.37
CA ARG A 237 3.09 8.41 23.39
C ARG A 237 2.54 7.03 23.75
N LEU A 238 3.39 6.02 23.80
CA LEU A 238 2.96 4.64 24.02
C LEU A 238 2.39 4.41 25.43
N LEU A 239 3.11 4.78 26.48
CA LEU A 239 2.64 4.63 27.87
C LEU A 239 1.36 5.44 28.16
N PRO A 240 1.23 6.71 27.71
CA PRO A 240 -0.02 7.45 27.80
C PRO A 240 -1.20 6.71 27.15
N THR A 241 -1.03 6.17 25.93
CA THR A 241 -2.09 5.38 25.28
C THR A 241 -2.45 4.12 26.07
N ILE A 242 -1.46 3.36 26.57
CA ILE A 242 -1.73 2.15 27.37
C ILE A 242 -2.52 2.50 28.64
N THR A 243 -2.12 3.57 29.32
CA THR A 243 -2.77 4.04 30.55
C THR A 243 -4.22 4.44 30.30
N LEU A 244 -4.45 5.23 29.25
CA LEU A 244 -5.76 5.66 28.81
C LEU A 244 -6.66 4.45 28.50
N VAL A 245 -6.13 3.44 27.79
CA VAL A 245 -6.88 2.23 27.46
C VAL A 245 -7.18 1.38 28.70
N LYS A 246 -6.27 1.29 29.68
CA LYS A 246 -6.57 0.59 30.94
C LYS A 246 -7.69 1.27 31.71
N GLN A 247 -7.70 2.60 31.76
CA GLN A 247 -8.78 3.37 32.38
C GLN A 247 -10.11 3.16 31.66
N LEU A 248 -10.10 3.10 30.32
CA LEU A 248 -11.29 2.74 29.55
C LEU A 248 -11.82 1.35 29.98
N ILE A 249 -10.95 0.32 29.99
CA ILE A 249 -11.37 -1.05 30.31
C ILE A 249 -11.85 -1.18 31.77
N SER A 250 -11.28 -0.44 32.72
CA SER A 250 -11.74 -0.49 34.12
C SER A 250 -13.06 0.23 34.35
N ARG A 251 -13.42 1.20 33.50
CA ARG A 251 -14.66 1.98 33.61
C ARG A 251 -15.84 1.35 32.86
N VAL A 252 -15.58 0.58 31.80
CA VAL A 252 -16.66 -0.08 31.04
C VAL A 252 -16.97 -1.45 31.64
N SER A 253 -18.17 -1.62 32.20
CA SER A 253 -18.64 -2.91 32.74
C SER A 253 -18.91 -3.95 31.65
N ILE A 254 -19.23 -3.49 30.43
CA ILE A 254 -19.59 -4.36 29.30
C ILE A 254 -18.33 -4.87 28.59
N PRO A 255 -18.24 -6.18 28.32
CA PRO A 255 -17.17 -6.74 27.50
C PRO A 255 -17.09 -6.07 26.12
N LEU A 256 -16.02 -5.31 25.86
CA LEU A 256 -15.84 -4.59 24.61
C LEU A 256 -14.65 -5.09 23.79
N THR A 257 -14.72 -4.86 22.48
CA THR A 257 -13.65 -5.03 21.48
C THR A 257 -13.64 -3.78 20.59
N ILE A 258 -12.47 -3.29 20.22
CA ILE A 258 -12.28 -2.20 19.26
C ILE A 258 -11.44 -2.73 18.13
N ALA A 259 -11.98 -2.75 16.91
CA ALA A 259 -11.28 -3.30 15.75
C ALA A 259 -11.45 -2.41 14.52
N GLY A 260 -10.69 -2.71 13.47
CA GLY A 260 -10.89 -2.10 12.17
C GLY A 260 -12.23 -2.50 11.55
N MET A 261 -12.73 -1.69 10.62
CA MET A 261 -13.94 -1.96 9.86
C MET A 261 -13.93 -3.37 9.25
N ARG A 262 -14.95 -4.18 9.57
CA ARG A 262 -15.13 -5.51 8.98
C ARG A 262 -15.90 -5.37 7.67
N ARG A 263 -15.44 -6.04 6.61
CA ARG A 263 -16.22 -6.17 5.37
C ARG A 263 -17.47 -7.00 5.65
N GLY A 264 -18.60 -6.59 5.07
CA GLY A 264 -19.85 -7.36 5.11
C GLY A 264 -20.70 -7.19 6.38
N ILE A 265 -20.42 -6.20 7.24
CA ILE A 265 -21.43 -5.72 8.18
C ILE A 265 -22.42 -4.87 7.37
N LYS A 266 -23.70 -5.25 7.42
CA LYS A 266 -24.79 -4.41 6.95
C LYS A 266 -25.35 -3.69 8.18
N TRP A 267 -25.26 -2.36 8.15
CA TRP A 267 -25.74 -1.51 9.23
C TRP A 267 -27.26 -1.55 9.29
N ASP A 268 -27.81 -1.40 10.50
CA ASP A 268 -29.24 -1.49 10.82
C ASP A 268 -29.89 -2.86 10.58
N GLU A 269 -29.09 -3.88 10.25
CA GLU A 269 -29.56 -5.26 10.06
C GLU A 269 -29.27 -6.14 11.28
N LEU A 270 -30.20 -7.06 11.56
CA LEU A 270 -29.98 -8.20 12.46
C LEU A 270 -29.32 -9.32 11.67
N ARG A 271 -28.09 -9.68 12.04
CA ARG A 271 -27.41 -10.83 11.48
C ARG A 271 -27.57 -12.05 12.38
N VAL A 272 -27.99 -13.16 11.80
CA VAL A 272 -27.97 -14.48 12.43
C VAL A 272 -26.92 -15.30 11.69
N ASP A 273 -25.97 -15.91 12.40
CA ASP A 273 -24.94 -16.71 11.76
C ASP A 273 -25.55 -17.93 11.04
N PRO A 274 -25.41 -18.07 9.71
CA PRO A 274 -26.04 -19.15 8.95
C PRO A 274 -25.48 -20.54 9.26
N ALA A 275 -24.31 -20.63 9.90
CA ALA A 275 -23.79 -21.90 10.43
C ALA A 275 -24.73 -22.54 11.48
N GLU A 276 -25.79 -21.84 11.86
CA GLU A 276 -26.86 -22.28 12.76
C GLU A 276 -28.19 -22.60 12.07
N ALA A 277 -28.20 -22.81 10.76
CA ALA A 277 -29.34 -23.47 10.12
C ALA A 277 -29.64 -24.79 10.86
N PRO A 278 -30.91 -25.12 11.13
CA PRO A 278 -31.33 -26.10 12.13
C PRO A 278 -31.07 -27.56 11.71
N SER A 279 -29.83 -27.93 11.37
CA SER A 279 -29.48 -29.31 11.00
C SER A 279 -29.29 -30.24 12.20
N CYS A 280 -29.30 -29.71 13.44
CA CYS A 280 -29.16 -30.51 14.65
C CYS A 280 -30.54 -30.75 15.31
N PHE A 281 -31.43 -31.45 14.61
CA PHE A 281 -32.76 -31.84 15.12
C PHE A 281 -32.73 -32.87 16.27
N SER A 282 -31.56 -33.39 16.64
CA SER A 282 -31.42 -34.45 17.64
C SER A 282 -30.90 -33.99 19.02
N CYS A 283 -30.63 -32.70 19.27
CA CYS A 283 -30.25 -32.26 20.62
C CYS A 283 -31.48 -32.06 21.53
N HIS A 284 -31.95 -33.13 22.17
CA HIS A 284 -32.94 -33.08 23.26
C HIS A 284 -32.30 -32.57 24.57
N GLY A 285 -31.89 -31.31 24.60
CA GLY A 285 -31.28 -30.66 25.76
C GLY A 285 -31.48 -29.14 25.76
N PRO A 286 -30.93 -28.40 26.75
CA PRO A 286 -31.18 -26.97 27.03
C PRO A 286 -30.79 -25.96 25.93
N ARG A 287 -30.54 -26.40 24.69
CA ARG A 287 -30.25 -25.56 23.53
C ARG A 287 -31.48 -24.84 22.97
N LYS A 288 -32.70 -25.36 23.16
CA LYS A 288 -33.94 -24.70 22.70
C LYS A 288 -34.13 -23.30 23.32
N ASN A 289 -33.61 -23.12 24.54
CA ASN A 289 -33.72 -21.85 25.27
C ASN A 289 -32.75 -20.76 24.79
N LEU A 290 -31.65 -21.10 24.09
CA LEU A 290 -30.65 -20.08 23.74
C LEU A 290 -31.21 -19.04 22.77
N ARG A 291 -31.82 -19.49 21.67
CA ARG A 291 -32.35 -18.57 20.67
C ARG A 291 -33.47 -17.71 21.24
N GLU A 292 -34.31 -18.29 22.10
CA GLU A 292 -35.35 -17.54 22.82
C GLU A 292 -34.74 -16.47 23.74
N CYS A 293 -33.70 -16.79 24.51
CA CYS A 293 -32.97 -15.80 25.31
C CYS A 293 -32.27 -14.72 24.47
N GLN A 294 -31.72 -15.08 23.30
CA GLN A 294 -31.15 -14.10 22.37
C GLN A 294 -32.22 -13.20 21.78
N MET A 295 -33.38 -13.75 21.43
CA MET A 295 -34.48 -12.97 20.86
C MET A 295 -35.14 -12.07 21.92
N SER A 296 -35.20 -12.50 23.18
CA SER A 296 -35.77 -11.69 24.27
C SER A 296 -34.92 -10.45 24.62
N ILE A 297 -33.62 -10.47 24.33
CA ILE A 297 -32.72 -9.33 24.55
C ILE A 297 -32.80 -8.27 23.45
N LEU A 298 -33.26 -8.63 22.25
CA LEU A 298 -33.24 -7.74 21.08
C LEU A 298 -34.08 -6.46 21.26
N PRO A 299 -35.32 -6.51 21.79
CA PRO A 299 -36.09 -5.30 22.03
C PRO A 299 -35.39 -4.32 22.97
N LEU A 300 -34.72 -4.84 24.01
CA LEU A 300 -33.98 -4.04 24.98
C LEU A 300 -32.77 -3.36 24.35
N LEU A 301 -31.99 -4.10 23.55
CA LEU A 301 -30.83 -3.56 22.83
C LEU A 301 -31.24 -2.51 21.79
N ARG A 302 -32.32 -2.77 21.04
CA ARG A 302 -32.85 -1.81 20.06
C ARG A 302 -33.37 -0.55 20.73
N SER A 303 -34.14 -0.68 21.80
CA SER A 303 -34.65 0.46 22.57
C SER A 303 -33.50 1.32 23.12
N SER A 304 -32.41 0.70 23.55
CA SER A 304 -31.26 1.42 24.10
C SER A 304 -30.41 2.14 23.03
N MET A 305 -30.58 1.78 21.75
CA MET A 305 -29.89 2.40 20.62
C MET A 305 -30.81 3.27 19.76
N GLN A 306 -32.11 3.35 20.05
CA GLN A 306 -33.09 4.01 19.19
C GLN A 306 -32.80 5.49 18.97
N ASP A 307 -32.31 6.18 20.01
CA ASP A 307 -31.98 7.62 19.98
C ASP A 307 -30.47 7.87 19.81
N SER A 308 -29.71 6.82 19.50
CA SER A 308 -28.27 6.90 19.27
C SER A 308 -27.96 7.62 17.95
N PRO A 309 -26.96 8.52 17.92
CA PRO A 309 -26.48 9.09 16.66
C PRO A 309 -25.62 8.09 15.85
N TYR A 310 -25.30 6.93 16.42
CA TYR A 310 -24.41 5.93 15.80
C TYR A 310 -25.18 4.91 14.96
N GLU A 311 -24.64 4.62 13.78
CA GLU A 311 -25.01 3.42 13.03
C GLU A 311 -24.57 2.16 13.78
N TYR A 312 -25.47 1.19 13.90
CA TYR A 312 -25.20 -0.04 14.62
C TYR A 312 -25.78 -1.26 13.91
N ALA A 313 -25.28 -2.44 14.27
CA ALA A 313 -25.81 -3.72 13.81
C ALA A 313 -25.78 -4.70 14.98
N ILE A 314 -26.71 -5.65 15.00
CA ILE A 314 -26.76 -6.70 16.04
C ILE A 314 -26.47 -8.04 15.39
N SER A 315 -25.50 -8.78 15.94
CA SER A 315 -25.19 -10.14 15.50
C SER A 315 -25.52 -11.15 16.60
N LEU A 316 -26.33 -12.14 16.26
CA LEU A 316 -26.54 -13.33 17.09
C LEU A 316 -25.52 -14.38 16.69
N ARG A 317 -24.67 -14.77 17.63
CA ARG A 317 -23.60 -15.75 17.45
C ARG A 317 -23.98 -17.10 18.03
N GLY A 318 -23.38 -18.15 17.47
CA GLY A 318 -23.68 -19.51 17.89
C GLY A 318 -23.05 -19.97 19.21
N PRO A 319 -23.39 -21.20 19.65
CA PRO A 319 -23.13 -21.69 21.00
C PRO A 319 -21.64 -21.87 21.33
N SER A 320 -20.78 -21.95 20.31
CA SER A 320 -19.33 -22.04 20.46
C SER A 320 -18.69 -20.70 20.86
N GLN A 321 -19.43 -19.59 20.79
CA GLN A 321 -18.95 -18.26 21.11
C GLN A 321 -19.26 -17.89 22.55
N ARG A 322 -18.28 -17.26 23.23
CA ARG A 322 -18.40 -16.83 24.62
C ARG A 322 -19.49 -15.79 24.83
N TYR A 323 -19.61 -14.85 23.89
CA TYR A 323 -20.70 -13.89 23.80
C TYR A 323 -21.62 -14.33 22.68
N ARG A 324 -22.91 -14.43 22.98
CA ARG A 324 -23.91 -14.97 22.06
C ARG A 324 -24.71 -13.86 21.38
N THR A 325 -24.60 -12.62 21.87
CA THR A 325 -25.15 -11.44 21.20
C THR A 325 -24.10 -10.35 21.18
N ASP A 326 -23.83 -9.79 20.02
CA ASP A 326 -22.93 -8.66 19.84
C ASP A 326 -23.68 -7.45 19.31
N VAL A 327 -23.39 -6.27 19.85
CA VAL A 327 -23.77 -4.98 19.27
C VAL A 327 -22.53 -4.37 18.63
N HIS A 328 -22.54 -4.21 17.31
CA HIS A 328 -21.50 -3.54 16.55
C HIS A 328 -21.90 -2.09 16.34
N VAL A 329 -21.02 -1.16 16.68
CA VAL A 329 -21.26 0.28 16.59
C VAL A 329 -20.15 0.93 15.78
N ARG A 330 -20.52 1.68 14.75
CA ARG A 330 -19.56 2.41 13.91
C ARG A 330 -19.23 3.74 14.56
N ILE A 331 -18.04 3.85 15.16
CA ILE A 331 -17.57 5.10 15.80
C ILE A 331 -16.85 6.01 14.79
N SER A 332 -16.17 5.43 13.80
CA SER A 332 -15.52 6.19 12.74
C SER A 332 -15.54 5.41 11.42
N PRO A 333 -15.19 6.01 10.26
CA PRO A 333 -15.15 5.30 8.98
C PRO A 333 -14.21 4.09 8.96
N LYS A 334 -13.29 3.98 9.93
CA LYS A 334 -12.27 2.92 9.99
C LYS A 334 -12.38 2.03 11.22
N GLN A 335 -13.21 2.37 12.21
CA GLN A 335 -13.26 1.68 13.49
C GLN A 335 -14.68 1.29 13.90
N VAL A 336 -14.78 0.07 14.42
CA VAL A 336 -16.02 -0.51 14.93
C VAL A 336 -15.77 -0.96 16.36
N VAL A 337 -16.68 -0.60 17.25
CA VAL A 337 -16.76 -1.13 18.60
C VAL A 337 -17.73 -2.28 18.62
N THR A 338 -17.38 -3.36 19.30
CA THR A 338 -18.25 -4.51 19.50
C THR A 338 -18.43 -4.73 20.99
N LEU A 339 -19.68 -4.64 21.45
CA LEU A 339 -20.09 -4.92 22.82
C LEU A 339 -20.70 -6.32 22.87
N GLY A 340 -20.13 -7.19 23.70
CA GLY A 340 -20.54 -8.60 23.81
C GLY A 340 -21.43 -8.83 25.03
N PHE A 341 -22.57 -9.47 24.80
CA PHE A 341 -23.57 -9.80 25.82
C PHE A 341 -23.70 -11.32 26.00
N SER A 342 -23.80 -11.73 27.26
CA SER A 342 -24.20 -13.09 27.63
C SER A 342 -25.72 -13.16 27.64
N PRO A 343 -26.36 -14.18 27.05
CA PRO A 343 -27.81 -14.32 27.09
C PRO A 343 -28.32 -14.74 28.47
N PHE A 344 -27.42 -15.10 29.39
CA PHE A 344 -27.75 -15.54 30.75
C PHE A 344 -27.65 -14.42 31.79
N VAL A 345 -27.14 -13.26 31.41
CA VAL A 345 -27.02 -12.09 32.28
C VAL A 345 -27.92 -11.02 31.69
N GLN A 346 -28.81 -10.44 32.51
CA GLN A 346 -29.59 -9.30 32.05
C GLN A 346 -28.61 -8.20 31.63
N PRO A 347 -28.65 -7.75 30.37
CA PRO A 347 -27.75 -6.70 29.94
C PRO A 347 -28.02 -5.44 30.73
N GLU A 348 -26.98 -4.80 31.24
CA GLU A 348 -27.05 -3.43 31.75
C GLU A 348 -27.20 -2.48 30.55
N THR A 349 -28.34 -2.51 29.85
CA THR A 349 -28.47 -1.80 28.57
C THR A 349 -28.33 -0.29 28.72
N GLN A 350 -28.60 0.24 29.91
CA GLN A 350 -28.36 1.64 30.28
C GLN A 350 -26.87 2.02 30.20
N GLN A 351 -25.95 1.06 30.25
CA GLN A 351 -24.51 1.28 30.14
C GLN A 351 -23.99 1.26 28.69
N ILE A 352 -24.83 0.92 27.70
CA ILE A 352 -24.39 0.80 26.30
C ILE A 352 -23.91 2.14 25.74
N LEU A 353 -24.76 3.18 25.80
CA LEU A 353 -24.41 4.50 25.29
C LEU A 353 -23.25 5.14 26.08
N PRO A 354 -23.23 5.13 27.43
CA PRO A 354 -22.07 5.60 28.19
C PRO A 354 -20.77 4.89 27.81
N ALA A 355 -20.81 3.58 27.56
CA ALA A 355 -19.63 2.83 27.11
C ALA A 355 -19.17 3.26 25.71
N ILE A 356 -20.10 3.47 24.77
CA ILE A 356 -19.78 3.93 23.41
C ILE A 356 -19.15 5.32 23.44
N GLU A 357 -19.73 6.26 24.18
CA GLU A 357 -19.19 7.61 24.33
C GLU A 357 -17.79 7.60 24.95
N LEU A 358 -17.60 6.82 26.02
CA LEU A 358 -16.30 6.72 26.65
C LEU A 358 -15.25 6.14 25.68
N VAL A 359 -15.63 5.16 24.85
CA VAL A 359 -14.73 4.65 23.80
C VAL A 359 -14.42 5.72 22.76
N ARG A 360 -15.41 6.49 22.30
CA ARG A 360 -15.21 7.59 21.35
C ARG A 360 -14.24 8.63 21.90
N GLU A 361 -14.49 9.12 23.12
CA GLU A 361 -13.61 10.09 23.81
C GLU A 361 -12.19 9.53 23.97
N THR A 362 -12.06 8.25 24.31
CA THR A 362 -10.75 7.57 24.43
C THR A 362 -10.03 7.52 23.08
N LEU A 363 -10.76 7.22 22.00
CA LEU A 363 -10.19 7.18 20.64
C LEU A 363 -9.75 8.56 20.16
N GLU A 364 -10.51 9.61 20.47
CA GLU A 364 -10.19 11.00 20.11
C GLU A 364 -9.01 11.56 20.91
N SER A 365 -8.94 11.23 22.20
CA SER A 365 -7.86 11.69 23.08
C SER A 365 -6.58 10.86 22.97
N SER A 366 -6.65 9.65 22.42
CA SER A 366 -5.49 8.75 22.35
C SER A 366 -4.39 9.31 21.43
N PRO A 367 -3.15 9.45 21.95
CA PRO A 367 -2.00 9.87 21.14
C PRO A 367 -1.64 8.91 19.99
N LEU A 368 -2.05 7.65 20.09
CA LEU A 368 -1.78 6.59 19.12
C LEU A 368 -3.06 5.86 18.71
N PRO A 369 -3.18 5.42 17.44
CA PRO A 369 -4.27 4.55 17.03
C PRO A 369 -4.09 3.16 17.66
N PHE A 370 -5.17 2.61 18.20
CA PHE A 370 -5.14 1.32 18.86
C PHE A 370 -6.38 0.46 18.55
N LYS A 371 -6.29 -0.81 18.91
CA LYS A 371 -7.37 -1.79 18.92
C LYS A 371 -7.38 -2.52 20.26
N ILE A 372 -8.55 -2.99 20.66
CA ILE A 372 -8.73 -3.86 21.83
C ILE A 372 -9.32 -5.16 21.32
N LEU A 373 -8.61 -6.26 21.50
CA LEU A 373 -8.98 -7.56 20.96
C LEU A 373 -9.14 -8.59 22.09
N PRO A 374 -10.03 -9.58 21.94
CA PRO A 374 -10.14 -10.65 22.92
C PRO A 374 -8.94 -11.61 22.83
N SER A 375 -8.55 -12.21 23.95
CA SER A 375 -7.39 -13.10 24.01
C SER A 375 -7.54 -14.37 23.18
N ASN A 376 -8.77 -14.82 22.94
CA ASN A 376 -9.08 -15.98 22.11
C ASN A 376 -9.09 -15.70 20.59
N THR A 377 -8.57 -14.54 20.16
CA THR A 377 -8.36 -14.31 18.72
C THR A 377 -7.30 -15.31 18.25
N PRO A 378 -7.57 -16.18 17.24
CA PRO A 378 -6.65 -17.25 16.83
C PRO A 378 -5.22 -16.78 16.54
N ARG A 379 -5.07 -15.51 16.14
CA ARG A 379 -3.79 -14.84 15.94
C ARG A 379 -2.86 -14.85 17.17
N TYR A 380 -3.39 -14.94 18.38
CA TYR A 380 -2.61 -14.91 19.62
C TYR A 380 -2.31 -16.30 20.19
N GLU A 381 -2.79 -17.36 19.54
CA GLU A 381 -2.48 -18.73 19.93
C GLU A 381 -1.01 -19.03 19.57
N GLY A 382 -0.21 -19.38 20.58
CA GLY A 382 1.22 -19.65 20.40
C GLY A 382 2.13 -18.42 20.31
N VAL A 383 1.63 -17.22 20.63
CA VAL A 383 2.50 -16.02 20.71
C VAL A 383 3.38 -16.09 21.96
N ASP A 384 4.69 -15.90 21.76
CA ASP A 384 5.68 -15.79 22.83
C ASP A 384 5.58 -14.43 23.53
N TRP A 385 4.98 -14.41 24.71
CA TRP A 385 4.83 -13.19 25.50
C TRP A 385 6.09 -12.90 26.31
N ILE A 386 6.60 -11.70 26.16
CA ILE A 386 7.75 -11.17 26.91
C ILE A 386 7.23 -10.48 28.17
N ARG A 387 7.83 -10.82 29.31
CA ARG A 387 7.60 -10.14 30.59
C ARG A 387 8.91 -9.50 31.05
N GLN A 388 8.92 -8.19 31.25
CA GLN A 388 10.06 -7.53 31.90
C GLN A 388 10.02 -7.87 33.39
N LYS A 389 11.17 -8.28 33.93
CA LYS A 389 11.33 -8.56 35.36
C LYS A 389 11.79 -7.30 36.10
#